data_AF-A0A2H0WPA7-F1
#
_entry.id   AF-A0A2H0WPA7-F1
#
_cell.length_a   1.000
_cell.length_b   1.000
_cell.length_c   1.000
_cell.angle_alpha   90.00
_cell.angle_beta   90.00
_cell.angle_gamma   90.00
#
_symmetry.space_group_name_H-M   'P 1'
#
loop_
_entity.id
_entity.type
_entity.pdbx_description
1 polymer ?
#
loop_
_entity_poly.entity_id
_entity_poly.type
_entity_poly.pdbx_seq_one_letter_code
_entity_poly.pdbx_strand_id
1 'polypeptide(L)'
;MEDMTQLRWDPKLLKKLAVKIGKSEKYTREQISKRAGKLGISSKAFLVLWAKKEGIGAAVYQRKLPSNIQAEIKDTLPSFFMIKARVPATRKMKIEKEKIRPKMKSSLSLAIEYLIQDEELYDRCEDLIKARRNFDRVLREATTVLEDRIRKLSGIKGMRPIDLVGKVLNPDPAKAVLKISNEKSEQGGFFNICQGLMLSFRDPTHHQLSDKFTREDALKFCGFIDSLLSVLGQTLKQNGDENQTK
;
A
#
# COMPACT_ATOMS: atom_id res chain seq x y z
N MET A 1 20.13 -8.37 -29.36
CA MET A 1 20.45 -7.14 -28.61
C MET A 1 19.82 -5.99 -29.35
N GLU A 2 18.54 -5.69 -29.06
CA GLU A 2 17.90 -4.50 -29.60
C GLU A 2 18.44 -3.27 -28.88
N ASP A 3 18.93 -2.34 -29.69
CA ASP A 3 19.56 -1.10 -29.31
C ASP A 3 18.61 -0.25 -28.45
N MET A 4 18.96 -0.08 -27.17
CA MET A 4 18.32 0.84 -26.22
C MET A 4 18.68 2.30 -26.53
N THR A 5 18.66 2.69 -27.81
CA THR A 5 18.80 4.08 -28.22
C THR A 5 17.58 4.84 -27.73
N GLN A 6 17.79 5.59 -26.64
CA GLN A 6 17.04 6.77 -26.20
C GLN A 6 15.82 7.05 -27.08
N LEU A 7 14.64 6.50 -26.73
CA LEU A 7 13.40 6.84 -27.43
C LEU A 7 13.24 8.37 -27.37
N ARG A 8 13.56 9.05 -28.47
CA ARG A 8 13.54 10.50 -28.62
C ARG A 8 12.09 10.97 -28.50
N TRP A 9 11.93 12.18 -27.97
CA TRP A 9 10.64 12.84 -27.84
C TRP A 9 10.02 13.00 -29.22
N ASP A 10 8.68 12.96 -29.35
CA ASP A 10 8.06 13.30 -30.64
C ASP A 10 8.27 14.80 -30.91
N PRO A 11 9.13 15.16 -31.90
CA PRO A 11 9.47 16.55 -32.16
C PRO A 11 8.26 17.33 -32.69
N LYS A 12 7.34 16.66 -33.39
CA LYS A 12 6.12 17.30 -33.92
C LYS A 12 5.16 17.64 -32.78
N LEU A 13 4.97 16.74 -31.83
CA LEU A 13 4.09 16.97 -30.69
C LEU A 13 4.64 18.06 -29.76
N LEU A 14 5.94 18.01 -29.48
CA LEU A 14 6.61 19.03 -28.68
C LEU A 14 6.53 20.41 -29.33
N LYS A 15 6.80 20.52 -30.64
CA LYS A 15 6.72 21.79 -31.37
C LYS A 15 5.31 22.36 -31.33
N LYS A 16 4.28 21.53 -31.54
CA LYS A 16 2.87 21.94 -31.43
C LYS A 16 2.55 22.48 -30.03
N LEU A 17 3.02 21.81 -28.99
CA LEU A 17 2.82 22.24 -27.61
C LEU A 17 3.53 23.57 -27.32
N ALA A 18 4.79 23.71 -27.74
CA ALA A 18 5.59 24.92 -27.59
C ALA A 18 4.92 26.14 -28.25
N VAL A 19 4.43 25.97 -29.48
CA VAL A 19 3.65 27.00 -30.20
C VAL A 19 2.37 27.34 -29.44
N LYS A 20 1.61 26.33 -28.98
CA LYS A 20 0.32 26.54 -28.28
C LYS A 20 0.48 27.32 -26.97
N ILE A 21 1.59 27.13 -26.27
CA ILE A 21 1.88 27.86 -25.01
C ILE A 21 2.69 29.14 -25.21
N GLY A 22 3.07 29.48 -26.45
CA GLY A 22 3.84 30.68 -26.78
C GLY A 22 5.26 30.70 -26.20
N LYS A 23 5.94 29.55 -26.16
CA LYS A 23 7.30 29.40 -25.59
C LYS A 23 8.23 28.62 -26.53
N SER A 24 9.53 28.68 -26.27
CA SER A 24 10.52 27.91 -27.03
C SER A 24 10.41 26.41 -26.75
N GLU A 25 10.81 25.58 -27.72
CA GLU A 25 10.88 24.12 -27.53
C GLU A 25 11.79 23.74 -26.36
N LYS A 26 12.93 24.44 -26.20
CA LYS A 26 13.87 24.23 -25.10
C LYS A 26 13.19 24.43 -23.75
N TYR A 27 12.51 25.57 -23.56
CA TYR A 27 11.75 25.85 -22.34
C TYR A 27 10.68 24.79 -22.10
N THR A 28 9.97 24.38 -23.15
CA THR A 28 8.90 23.38 -23.07
C THR A 28 9.43 22.03 -22.60
N ARG A 29 10.59 21.58 -23.09
CA ARG A 29 11.26 20.34 -22.64
C ARG A 29 11.65 20.41 -21.17
N GLU A 30 12.28 21.51 -20.75
CA GLU A 30 12.68 21.71 -19.35
C GLU A 30 11.47 21.67 -18.41
N GLN A 31 10.36 22.34 -18.78
CA GLN A 31 9.13 22.32 -18.00
C GLN A 31 8.48 20.94 -17.96
N ILE A 32 8.52 20.18 -19.06
CA ILE A 32 8.02 18.80 -19.08
C ILE A 32 8.81 17.94 -18.11
N SER A 33 10.14 17.98 -18.17
CA SER A 33 11.00 17.19 -17.26
C SER A 33 10.75 17.56 -15.80
N LYS A 34 10.76 18.86 -15.48
CA LYS A 34 10.54 19.37 -14.12
C LYS A 34 9.18 18.99 -13.56
N ARG A 35 8.12 19.06 -14.37
CA ARG A 35 6.75 18.76 -13.92
C ARG A 35 6.45 17.27 -13.90
N ALA A 36 7.05 16.49 -14.80
CA ALA A 36 6.99 15.04 -14.77
C ALA A 36 7.61 14.49 -13.47
N GLY A 37 8.79 14.98 -13.08
CA GLY A 37 9.44 14.60 -11.83
C GLY A 37 8.60 14.94 -10.59
N LYS A 38 7.89 16.07 -10.60
CA LYS A 38 6.94 16.41 -9.52
C LYS A 38 5.74 15.48 -9.42
N LEU A 39 5.33 14.90 -10.54
CA LEU A 39 4.22 13.95 -10.60
C LEU A 39 4.68 12.49 -10.49
N GLY A 40 5.98 12.23 -10.38
CA GLY A 40 6.51 10.87 -10.32
C GLY A 40 6.27 10.05 -11.59
N ILE A 41 6.08 10.71 -12.75
CA ILE A 41 5.85 10.04 -14.04
C ILE A 41 6.96 10.33 -15.03
N SER A 42 7.01 9.57 -16.11
CA SER A 42 7.94 9.81 -17.19
C SER A 42 7.65 11.13 -17.92
N SER A 43 8.70 11.78 -18.43
CA SER A 43 8.56 13.00 -19.26
C SER A 43 7.69 12.78 -20.50
N LYS A 44 7.65 11.55 -21.03
CA LYS A 44 6.83 11.16 -22.19
C LYS A 44 5.35 11.09 -21.82
N ALA A 45 5.02 10.49 -20.68
CA ALA A 45 3.66 10.50 -20.15
C ALA A 45 3.19 11.94 -19.93
N PHE A 46 4.03 12.76 -19.31
CA PHE A 46 3.69 14.17 -19.05
C PHE A 46 3.48 14.99 -20.34
N LEU A 47 4.30 14.77 -21.38
CA LEU A 47 4.12 15.42 -22.69
C LEU A 47 2.73 15.11 -23.28
N VAL A 48 2.27 13.85 -23.22
CA VAL A 48 0.93 13.44 -23.69
C VAL A 48 -0.17 14.12 -22.88
N LEU A 49 -0.05 14.11 -21.56
CA LEU A 49 -1.04 14.73 -20.66
C LEU A 49 -1.15 16.24 -20.93
N TRP A 50 -0.02 16.93 -21.02
CA TRP A 50 -0.01 18.37 -21.28
C TRP A 50 -0.53 18.70 -22.68
N ALA A 51 -0.15 17.93 -23.70
CA ALA A 51 -0.70 18.08 -25.04
C ALA A 51 -2.23 17.95 -25.03
N LYS A 52 -2.79 16.91 -24.40
CA LYS A 52 -4.24 16.73 -24.28
C LYS A 52 -4.92 17.89 -23.53
N LYS A 53 -4.29 18.42 -22.48
CA LYS A 53 -4.79 19.58 -21.72
C LYS A 53 -4.86 20.87 -22.52
N GLU A 54 -3.95 21.06 -23.46
CA GLU A 54 -3.98 22.19 -24.39
C GLU A 54 -4.83 21.91 -25.65
N GLY A 55 -5.60 20.81 -25.65
CA GLY A 55 -6.46 20.42 -26.77
C GLY A 55 -5.70 19.87 -27.98
N ILE A 56 -4.45 19.45 -27.81
CA ILE A 56 -3.63 18.89 -28.89
C ILE A 56 -3.83 17.37 -28.92
N GLY A 57 -4.22 16.85 -30.10
CA GLY A 57 -4.36 15.43 -30.32
C GLY A 57 -3.03 14.68 -30.14
N ALA A 58 -2.97 13.80 -29.14
CA ALA A 58 -1.78 13.02 -28.78
C ALA A 58 -1.99 11.50 -28.87
N ALA A 59 -3.14 11.02 -29.38
CA ALA A 59 -3.51 9.61 -29.39
C ALA A 59 -2.54 8.73 -30.19
N VAL A 60 -2.09 9.19 -31.36
CA VAL A 60 -1.13 8.45 -32.19
C VAL A 60 0.20 8.28 -31.48
N TYR A 61 0.68 9.33 -30.81
CA TYR A 61 1.91 9.25 -30.03
C TYR A 61 1.74 8.34 -28.81
N GLN A 62 0.63 8.44 -28.09
CA GLN A 62 0.32 7.60 -26.94
C GLN A 62 0.36 6.10 -27.28
N ARG A 63 -0.23 5.67 -28.40
CA ARG A 63 -0.24 4.26 -28.82
C ARG A 63 1.15 3.71 -29.18
N LYS A 64 2.08 4.58 -29.56
CA LYS A 64 3.48 4.22 -29.89
C LYS A 64 4.38 4.15 -28.65
N LEU A 65 3.90 4.57 -27.48
CA LEU A 65 4.66 4.50 -26.24
C LEU A 65 4.67 3.07 -25.68
N PRO A 66 5.73 2.67 -24.97
CA PRO A 66 5.76 1.42 -24.19
C PRO A 66 4.56 1.28 -23.26
N SER A 67 4.13 0.04 -23.01
CA SER A 67 2.93 -0.29 -22.21
C SER A 67 2.98 0.31 -20.79
N ASN A 68 4.14 0.32 -20.15
CA ASN A 68 4.33 0.95 -18.84
C ASN A 68 4.08 2.47 -18.87
N ILE A 69 4.50 3.18 -19.93
CA ILE A 69 4.24 4.62 -20.08
C ILE A 69 2.76 4.88 -20.42
N GLN A 70 2.11 3.98 -21.15
CA GLN A 70 0.67 4.07 -21.39
C GLN A 70 -0.13 3.92 -20.09
N ALA A 71 0.30 3.04 -19.18
CA ALA A 71 -0.28 2.89 -17.86
C ALA A 71 -0.13 4.17 -17.02
N GLU A 72 1.08 4.76 -16.96
CA GLU A 72 1.31 6.06 -16.29
C GLU A 72 0.34 7.15 -16.78
N ILE A 73 0.11 7.23 -18.10
CA ILE A 73 -0.82 8.19 -18.69
C ILE A 73 -2.26 7.92 -18.23
N LYS A 74 -2.69 6.65 -18.21
CA LYS A 74 -4.04 6.23 -17.82
C LYS A 74 -4.30 6.57 -16.35
N ASP A 75 -3.36 6.25 -15.48
CA ASP A 75 -3.49 6.41 -14.03
C ASP A 75 -3.42 7.89 -13.61
N THR A 76 -2.66 8.70 -14.36
CA THR A 76 -2.51 10.14 -14.07
C THR A 76 -3.56 11.01 -14.76
N LEU A 77 -4.28 10.49 -15.75
CA LEU A 77 -5.27 11.27 -16.52
C LEU A 77 -6.35 11.90 -15.62
N PRO A 78 -6.99 11.18 -14.68
CA PRO A 78 -8.05 11.74 -13.85
C PRO A 78 -7.59 12.94 -13.01
N SER A 79 -6.42 12.85 -12.40
CA SER A 79 -5.87 13.90 -11.53
C SER A 79 -5.33 15.11 -12.32
N PHE A 80 -4.85 14.90 -13.55
CA PHE A 80 -4.27 15.95 -14.38
C PHE A 80 -5.29 16.97 -14.91
N PHE A 81 -6.54 16.53 -15.16
CA PHE A 81 -7.60 17.36 -15.76
C PHE A 81 -8.53 18.04 -14.75
N MET A 82 -8.58 17.57 -13.49
CA MET A 82 -9.42 18.21 -12.44
C MET A 82 -8.90 19.56 -11.91
N ILE A 83 -7.81 20.10 -12.46
CA ILE A 83 -7.15 21.32 -11.95
C ILE A 83 -7.82 22.64 -12.44
N LYS A 84 -8.89 22.63 -13.25
CA LYS A 84 -9.51 23.87 -13.77
C LYS A 84 -11.02 23.96 -13.56
N ALA A 85 -11.42 24.50 -12.41
CA ALA A 85 -12.60 25.35 -12.30
C ALA A 85 -12.34 26.45 -11.27
N ARG A 86 -11.70 27.55 -11.70
CA ARG A 86 -11.66 28.82 -10.95
C ARG A 86 -11.84 29.97 -11.92
N VAL A 87 -13.05 30.53 -11.90
CA VAL A 87 -13.41 31.86 -12.44
C VAL A 87 -12.85 32.92 -11.47
N PRO A 88 -12.38 34.08 -11.94
CA PRO A 88 -11.93 35.15 -11.06
C PRO A 88 -13.11 36.04 -10.67
N ALA A 89 -13.37 36.18 -9.37
CA ALA A 89 -14.17 37.28 -8.86
C ALA A 89 -13.69 37.69 -7.46
N THR A 90 -13.23 38.93 -7.41
CA THR A 90 -12.94 39.74 -6.25
C THR A 90 -14.15 39.82 -5.30
N ARG A 91 -14.02 39.34 -4.06
CA ARG A 91 -14.56 40.03 -2.88
C ARG A 91 -14.05 39.39 -1.59
N LYS A 92 -13.46 40.22 -0.73
CA LYS A 92 -13.14 39.94 0.66
C LYS A 92 -14.44 39.59 1.40
N MET A 93 -14.55 38.40 1.97
CA MET A 93 -15.34 38.13 3.18
C MET A 93 -14.71 36.96 3.95
N LYS A 94 -14.28 37.25 5.17
CA LYS A 94 -14.04 36.28 6.25
C LYS A 94 -15.37 35.59 6.55
N ILE A 95 -15.49 34.30 6.23
CA ILE A 95 -16.44 33.38 6.88
C ILE A 95 -15.77 32.01 6.94
N GLU A 96 -15.65 31.47 8.14
CA GLU A 96 -15.34 30.07 8.43
C GLU A 96 -16.22 29.15 7.58
N LYS A 97 -15.58 28.40 6.68
CA LYS A 97 -16.11 27.13 6.19
C LYS A 97 -14.94 26.19 6.04
N GLU A 98 -14.77 25.31 7.01
CA GLU A 98 -14.16 24.00 6.81
C GLU A 98 -14.93 23.29 5.68
N LYS A 99 -14.53 23.56 4.44
CA LYS A 99 -14.93 22.74 3.31
C LYS A 99 -13.96 21.58 3.28
N ILE A 100 -14.43 20.44 3.80
CA ILE A 100 -13.88 19.11 3.60
C ILE A 100 -13.65 18.94 2.09
N ARG A 101 -12.43 19.24 1.63
CA ARG A 101 -11.95 18.76 0.34
C ARG A 101 -11.73 17.27 0.55
N PRO A 102 -12.23 16.36 -0.32
CA PRO A 102 -11.79 14.98 -0.25
C PRO A 102 -10.27 15.01 -0.41
N LYS A 103 -9.53 14.71 0.66
CA LYS A 103 -8.08 14.54 0.59
C LYS A 103 -7.88 13.41 -0.40
N MET A 104 -7.40 13.72 -1.60
CA MET A 104 -6.97 12.72 -2.55
C MET A 104 -5.94 11.86 -1.80
N LYS A 105 -6.32 10.61 -1.49
CA LYS A 105 -5.50 9.70 -0.67
C LYS A 105 -4.14 9.58 -1.33
N SER A 106 -3.07 9.75 -0.56
CA SER A 106 -1.72 9.59 -1.07
C SER A 106 -1.53 8.16 -1.62
N SER A 107 -0.61 7.94 -2.55
CA SER A 107 -0.31 6.56 -3.03
C SER A 107 -0.01 5.61 -1.88
N LEU A 108 0.67 6.11 -0.84
CA LEU A 108 0.91 5.38 0.39
C LEU A 108 -0.40 5.00 1.11
N SER A 109 -1.36 5.92 1.23
CA SER A 109 -2.64 5.62 1.90
C SER A 109 -3.43 4.57 1.12
N LEU A 110 -3.43 4.64 -0.21
CA LEU A 110 -4.06 3.62 -1.06
C LEU A 110 -3.38 2.25 -0.91
N ALA A 111 -2.04 2.23 -0.81
CA ALA A 111 -1.31 0.99 -0.61
C ALA A 111 -1.59 0.36 0.77
N ILE A 112 -1.69 1.18 1.83
CA ILE A 112 -2.09 0.72 3.16
C ILE A 112 -3.50 0.10 3.10
N GLU A 113 -4.47 0.83 2.54
CA GLU A 113 -5.86 0.37 2.42
C GLU A 113 -6.02 -0.87 1.54
N TYR A 114 -5.11 -1.09 0.59
CA TYR A 114 -5.13 -2.29 -0.24
C TYR A 114 -4.48 -3.50 0.45
N LEU A 115 -3.37 -3.29 1.16
CA LEU A 115 -2.59 -4.37 1.77
C LEU A 115 -3.06 -4.76 3.16
N ILE A 116 -3.77 -3.90 3.87
CA ILE A 116 -4.22 -4.13 5.24
C ILE A 116 -5.74 -4.01 5.26
N GLN A 117 -6.41 -5.17 5.27
CA GLN A 117 -7.87 -5.29 5.29
C GLN A 117 -8.40 -5.57 6.70
N ASP A 118 -7.61 -6.17 7.59
CA ASP A 118 -7.98 -6.36 8.99
C ASP A 118 -8.02 -4.99 9.70
N GLU A 119 -9.21 -4.64 10.20
CA GLU A 119 -9.48 -3.32 10.80
C GLU A 119 -8.60 -3.04 12.03
N GLU A 120 -8.39 -4.04 12.89
CA GLU A 120 -7.58 -3.87 14.10
C GLU A 120 -6.09 -3.67 13.76
N LEU A 121 -5.59 -4.39 12.74
CA LEU A 121 -4.25 -4.19 12.22
C LEU A 121 -4.10 -2.81 11.56
N TYR A 122 -5.08 -2.39 10.75
CA TYR A 122 -5.10 -1.10 10.09
C TYR A 122 -5.02 0.04 11.11
N ASP A 123 -5.95 0.04 12.08
CA ASP A 123 -6.09 1.11 13.08
C ASP A 123 -4.83 1.27 13.93
N ARG A 124 -4.11 0.18 14.20
CA ARG A 124 -2.88 0.19 15.02
C ARG A 124 -1.61 0.50 14.26
N CYS A 125 -1.58 0.28 12.94
CA CYS A 125 -0.34 0.40 12.15
C CYS A 125 -0.35 1.58 11.18
N GLU A 126 -1.52 2.13 10.79
CA GLU A 126 -1.61 3.15 9.75
C GLU A 126 -0.76 4.40 10.07
N ASP A 127 -0.90 4.94 11.28
CA ASP A 127 -0.18 6.14 11.72
C ASP A 127 1.33 5.88 11.81
N LEU A 128 1.72 4.71 12.30
CA LEU A 128 3.11 4.26 12.41
C LEU A 128 3.76 4.09 11.03
N ILE A 129 3.04 3.56 10.05
CA ILE A 129 3.54 3.44 8.65
C ILE A 129 3.68 4.84 8.02
N LYS A 130 2.74 5.74 8.29
CA LYS A 130 2.77 7.13 7.81
C LYS A 130 3.84 7.97 8.50
N ALA A 131 4.41 7.49 9.61
CA ALA A 131 5.50 8.15 10.30
C ALA A 131 6.76 8.27 9.43
N ARG A 132 7.68 9.14 9.86
CA ARG A 132 8.92 9.40 9.13
C ARG A 132 10.01 8.34 9.38
N ARG A 133 9.98 7.68 10.54
CA ARG A 133 11.02 6.78 11.05
C ARG A 133 10.47 5.88 12.17
N ASN A 134 11.31 5.01 12.73
CA ASN A 134 11.02 4.08 13.83
C ASN A 134 10.01 3.01 13.40
N PHE A 135 10.30 2.35 12.29
CA PHE A 135 9.43 1.35 11.67
C PHE A 135 9.46 0.00 12.39
N ASP A 136 10.43 -0.23 13.28
CA ASP A 136 10.43 -1.34 14.25
C ASP A 136 9.14 -1.37 15.08
N ARG A 137 8.57 -0.20 15.39
CA ARG A 137 7.28 -0.09 16.08
C ARG A 137 6.14 -0.75 15.30
N VAL A 138 6.14 -0.64 13.98
CA VAL A 138 5.10 -1.26 13.13
C VAL A 138 5.16 -2.78 13.26
N LEU A 139 6.36 -3.36 13.21
CA LEU A 139 6.54 -4.81 13.33
C LEU A 139 6.08 -5.32 14.70
N ARG A 140 6.39 -4.57 15.76
CA ARG A 140 5.95 -4.90 17.12
C ARG A 140 4.43 -4.83 17.26
N GLU A 141 3.79 -3.78 16.77
CA GLU A 141 2.33 -3.66 16.84
C GLU A 141 1.63 -4.73 15.99
N ALA A 142 2.10 -4.97 14.77
CA ALA A 142 1.51 -5.98 13.89
C ALA A 142 1.59 -7.40 14.49
N THR A 143 2.75 -7.77 15.06
CA THR A 143 2.90 -9.06 15.76
C THR A 143 2.10 -9.13 17.07
N THR A 144 1.83 -8.00 17.70
CA THR A 144 0.92 -7.90 18.86
C THR A 144 -0.53 -8.14 18.46
N VAL A 145 -0.99 -7.56 17.35
CA VAL A 145 -2.33 -7.82 16.80
C VAL A 145 -2.51 -9.30 16.46
N LEU A 146 -1.51 -9.94 15.85
CA LEU A 146 -1.54 -11.37 15.55
C LEU A 146 -1.68 -12.23 16.82
N GLU A 147 -0.86 -11.99 17.84
CA GLU A 147 -0.97 -12.73 19.11
C GLU A 147 -2.32 -12.50 19.77
N ASP A 148 -2.78 -11.25 19.83
CA ASP A 148 -4.05 -10.93 20.47
C ASP A 148 -5.22 -11.62 19.76
N ARG A 149 -5.18 -11.72 18.42
CA ARG A 149 -6.18 -12.48 17.65
C ARG A 149 -6.13 -13.97 17.99
N ILE A 150 -4.95 -14.59 18.05
CA ILE A 150 -4.78 -15.99 18.47
C ILE A 150 -5.32 -16.19 19.90
N ARG A 151 -5.07 -15.21 20.78
CA ARG A 151 -5.55 -15.22 22.15
C ARG A 151 -7.08 -15.16 22.24
N LYS A 152 -7.69 -14.22 21.52
CA LYS A 152 -9.15 -14.05 21.44
C LYS A 152 -9.84 -15.31 20.88
N LEU A 153 -9.26 -15.90 19.84
CA LEU A 153 -9.82 -17.10 19.20
C LEU A 153 -9.71 -18.35 20.09
N SER A 154 -8.61 -18.49 20.84
CA SER A 154 -8.37 -19.65 21.73
C SER A 154 -8.96 -19.51 23.14
N GLY A 155 -9.24 -18.29 23.60
CA GLY A 155 -9.69 -18.00 24.96
C GLY A 155 -8.61 -18.11 26.05
N ILE A 156 -7.36 -18.43 25.69
CA ILE A 156 -6.26 -18.63 26.66
C ILE A 156 -5.71 -17.29 27.14
N LYS A 157 -5.57 -17.09 28.46
CA LYS A 157 -5.01 -15.85 29.04
C LYS A 157 -3.65 -16.12 29.73
N GLY A 158 -2.84 -15.07 29.91
CA GLY A 158 -1.62 -15.09 30.75
C GLY A 158 -0.41 -15.87 30.22
N MET A 159 -0.51 -16.52 29.07
CA MET A 159 0.60 -17.28 28.46
C MET A 159 1.54 -16.38 27.66
N ARG A 160 2.86 -16.65 27.64
CA ARG A 160 3.80 -15.91 26.78
C ARG A 160 3.49 -16.15 25.29
N PRO A 161 3.83 -15.22 24.38
CA PRO A 161 3.43 -15.32 22.97
C PRO A 161 3.89 -16.61 22.28
N ILE A 162 5.15 -17.01 22.49
CA ILE A 162 5.68 -18.24 21.89
C ILE A 162 5.00 -19.50 22.41
N ASP A 163 4.76 -19.57 23.72
CA ASP A 163 4.09 -20.70 24.37
C ASP A 163 2.62 -20.76 23.92
N LEU A 164 1.98 -19.59 23.74
CA LEU A 164 0.62 -19.45 23.22
C LEU A 164 0.53 -20.03 21.81
N VAL A 165 1.43 -19.65 20.91
CA VAL A 165 1.47 -20.20 19.55
C VAL A 165 1.69 -21.71 19.57
N GLY A 166 2.63 -22.20 20.38
CA GLY A 166 2.89 -23.64 20.58
C GLY A 166 1.67 -24.43 21.00
N LYS A 167 0.93 -23.92 21.99
CA LYS A 167 -0.26 -24.58 22.52
C LYS A 167 -1.46 -24.46 21.59
N VAL A 168 -1.69 -23.27 21.03
CA VAL A 168 -2.92 -22.96 20.30
C VAL A 168 -2.89 -23.54 18.90
N LEU A 169 -1.81 -23.31 18.15
CA LEU A 169 -1.73 -23.77 16.77
C LEU A 169 -1.29 -25.23 16.73
N ASN A 170 -0.20 -25.61 17.40
CA ASN A 170 0.36 -26.96 17.42
C ASN A 170 0.63 -27.57 16.01
N PRO A 171 1.80 -28.17 15.74
CA PRO A 171 2.03 -28.80 14.42
C PRO A 171 1.17 -30.04 14.17
N ASP A 172 0.59 -30.65 15.21
CA ASP A 172 -0.33 -31.78 15.11
C ASP A 172 -1.79 -31.28 15.18
N PRO A 173 -2.58 -31.40 14.08
CA PRO A 173 -3.97 -30.96 14.06
C PRO A 173 -4.85 -31.55 15.17
N ALA A 174 -4.52 -32.75 15.68
CA ALA A 174 -5.28 -33.39 16.75
C ALA A 174 -5.04 -32.76 18.14
N LYS A 175 -3.95 -31.99 18.28
CA LYS A 175 -3.56 -31.31 19.52
C LYS A 175 -3.75 -29.80 19.45
N ALA A 176 -4.08 -29.29 18.26
CA ALA A 176 -4.32 -27.89 18.01
C ALA A 176 -5.63 -27.42 18.68
N VAL A 177 -5.59 -26.29 19.38
CA VAL A 177 -6.81 -25.60 19.82
C VAL A 177 -7.48 -24.91 18.63
N LEU A 178 -6.68 -24.29 17.76
CA LEU A 178 -7.12 -23.71 16.50
C LEU A 178 -6.58 -24.55 15.35
N LYS A 179 -7.49 -25.31 14.73
CA LYS A 179 -7.19 -26.11 13.56
C LYS A 179 -7.31 -25.26 12.31
N ILE A 180 -6.19 -25.05 11.62
CA ILE A 180 -6.10 -24.37 10.33
C ILE A 180 -6.39 -25.35 9.20
N SER A 181 -5.82 -26.56 9.29
CA SER A 181 -6.01 -27.63 8.32
C SER A 181 -6.10 -28.99 9.02
N ASN A 182 -6.80 -29.93 8.41
CA ASN A 182 -6.73 -31.34 8.82
C ASN A 182 -5.46 -32.02 8.31
N GLU A 183 -4.79 -31.41 7.33
CA GLU A 183 -3.52 -31.90 6.80
C GLU A 183 -2.37 -31.44 7.71
N LYS A 184 -1.53 -32.40 8.11
CA LYS A 184 -0.50 -32.19 9.13
C LYS A 184 0.62 -31.27 8.66
N SER A 185 1.00 -31.34 7.38
CA SER A 185 2.06 -30.50 6.82
C SER A 185 1.64 -29.03 6.72
N GLU A 186 0.39 -28.74 6.33
CA GLU A 186 -0.18 -27.41 6.26
C GLU A 186 -0.34 -26.80 7.66
N GLN A 187 -0.90 -27.56 8.60
CA GLN A 187 -1.00 -27.14 10.00
C GLN A 187 0.39 -26.84 10.58
N GLY A 188 1.34 -27.76 10.37
CA GLY A 188 2.73 -27.60 10.79
C GLY A 188 3.42 -26.39 10.15
N GLY A 189 3.17 -26.16 8.86
CA GLY A 189 3.68 -25.00 8.13
C GLY A 189 3.19 -23.69 8.73
N PHE A 190 1.88 -23.57 8.96
CA PHE A 190 1.30 -22.38 9.56
C PHE A 190 1.80 -22.14 10.99
N PHE A 191 1.89 -23.21 11.79
CA PHE A 191 2.50 -23.17 13.11
C PHE A 191 3.93 -22.63 13.07
N ASN A 192 4.79 -23.17 12.19
CA ASN A 192 6.19 -22.76 12.08
C ASN A 192 6.34 -21.30 11.64
N ILE A 193 5.48 -20.81 10.74
CA ILE A 193 5.45 -19.40 10.34
C ILE A 193 5.15 -18.51 11.55
N CYS A 194 4.09 -18.81 12.29
CA CYS A 194 3.70 -18.02 13.46
C CYS A 194 4.76 -18.08 14.56
N GLN A 195 5.34 -19.26 14.80
CA GLN A 195 6.39 -19.43 15.80
C GLN A 195 7.66 -18.65 15.41
N GLY A 196 8.07 -18.76 14.15
CA GLY A 196 9.21 -18.02 13.60
C GLY A 196 9.02 -16.50 13.69
N LEU A 197 7.81 -16.00 13.45
CA LEU A 197 7.48 -14.58 13.61
C LEU A 197 7.65 -14.10 15.06
N MET A 198 7.17 -14.87 16.03
CA MET A 198 7.33 -14.52 17.44
C MET A 198 8.82 -14.45 17.84
N LEU A 199 9.60 -15.46 17.44
CA LEU A 199 11.03 -15.52 17.74
C LEU A 199 11.86 -14.46 17.03
N SER A 200 11.54 -14.16 15.76
CA SER A 200 12.40 -13.33 14.90
C SER A 200 12.07 -11.85 14.96
N PHE A 201 10.82 -11.50 15.29
CA PHE A 201 10.36 -10.11 15.27
C PHE A 201 9.77 -9.67 16.59
N ARG A 202 8.85 -10.44 17.18
CA ARG A 202 8.18 -10.04 18.44
C ARG A 202 9.21 -9.90 19.57
N ASP A 203 9.93 -10.97 19.89
CA ASP A 203 10.86 -10.97 21.02
C ASP A 203 11.98 -9.91 20.84
N PRO A 204 12.66 -9.79 19.68
CA PRO A 204 13.70 -8.78 19.51
C PRO A 204 13.17 -7.34 19.56
N THR A 205 12.03 -7.02 18.93
CA THR A 205 11.51 -5.64 18.88
C THR A 205 10.86 -5.18 20.18
N HIS A 206 10.56 -6.11 21.10
CA HIS A 206 10.19 -5.79 22.49
C HIS A 206 11.39 -5.54 23.40
N HIS A 207 12.57 -6.05 23.04
CA HIS A 207 13.78 -5.92 23.87
C HIS A 207 14.80 -4.92 23.30
N GLN A 208 14.74 -4.61 22.01
CA GLN A 208 15.71 -3.79 21.30
C GLN A 208 15.01 -2.84 20.31
N LEU A 209 15.47 -1.60 20.26
CA LEU A 209 15.09 -0.65 19.22
C LEU A 209 15.94 -0.91 17.95
N SER A 210 15.33 -0.76 16.78
CA SER A 210 16.03 -1.00 15.51
C SER A 210 15.62 0.01 14.43
N ASP A 211 16.58 0.80 13.97
CA ASP A 211 16.39 1.73 12.84
C ASP A 211 16.66 1.07 11.47
N LYS A 212 16.84 -0.26 11.43
CA LYS A 212 17.20 -0.98 10.20
C LYS A 212 16.03 -1.16 9.23
N PHE A 213 14.80 -1.07 9.73
CA PHE A 213 13.59 -1.29 8.93
C PHE A 213 13.19 -0.02 8.18
N THR A 214 12.82 -0.17 6.92
CA THR A 214 12.25 0.91 6.10
C THR A 214 10.72 0.94 6.20
N ARG A 215 10.10 1.99 5.64
CA ARG A 215 8.63 2.06 5.53
C ARG A 215 8.10 0.94 4.66
N GLU A 216 8.81 0.66 3.58
CA GLU A 216 8.47 -0.37 2.61
C GLU A 216 8.51 -1.76 3.25
N ASP A 217 9.49 -2.02 4.12
CA ASP A 217 9.56 -3.26 4.89
C ASP A 217 8.37 -3.37 5.86
N ALA A 218 8.07 -2.29 6.59
CA ALA A 218 6.92 -2.26 7.50
C ALA A 218 5.59 -2.50 6.77
N LEU A 219 5.39 -1.88 5.61
CA LEU A 219 4.17 -2.07 4.81
C LEU A 219 4.05 -3.51 4.29
N LYS A 220 5.12 -4.10 3.78
CA LYS A 220 5.15 -5.51 3.35
C LYS A 220 4.87 -6.45 4.51
N PHE A 221 5.48 -6.17 5.67
CA PHE A 221 5.29 -6.97 6.87
C PHE A 221 3.83 -6.93 7.34
N CYS A 222 3.20 -5.75 7.38
CA CYS A 222 1.79 -5.64 7.70
C CYS A 222 0.91 -6.43 6.72
N GLY A 223 1.14 -6.33 5.41
CA GLY A 223 0.36 -7.12 4.43
C GLY A 223 0.55 -8.64 4.60
N PHE A 224 1.74 -9.07 5.04
CA PHE A 224 1.98 -10.47 5.39
C PHE A 224 1.20 -10.89 6.65
N ILE A 225 1.23 -10.08 7.72
CA ILE A 225 0.44 -10.34 8.93
C ILE A 225 -1.06 -10.35 8.63
N ASP A 226 -1.54 -9.43 7.79
CA ASP A 226 -2.94 -9.38 7.33
C ASP A 226 -3.36 -10.70 6.67
N SER A 227 -2.50 -11.24 5.80
CA SER A 227 -2.73 -12.55 5.16
C SER A 227 -2.85 -13.68 6.19
N LEU A 228 -2.03 -13.67 7.25
CA LEU A 228 -2.11 -14.67 8.33
C LEU A 228 -3.38 -14.49 9.18
N LEU A 229 -3.78 -13.25 9.45
CA LEU A 229 -5.02 -12.93 10.16
C LEU A 229 -6.25 -13.42 9.37
N SER A 230 -6.24 -13.25 8.04
CA SER A 230 -7.29 -13.79 7.17
C SER A 230 -7.39 -15.32 7.27
N VAL A 231 -6.26 -16.03 7.27
CA VAL A 231 -6.24 -17.50 7.47
C VAL A 231 -6.80 -17.87 8.84
N LEU A 232 -6.41 -17.16 9.91
CA LEU A 232 -6.98 -17.38 11.24
C LEU A 232 -8.48 -17.12 11.30
N GLY A 233 -8.98 -16.13 10.56
CA GLY A 233 -10.41 -15.81 10.47
C GLY A 233 -11.24 -16.91 9.81
N GLN A 234 -10.62 -17.79 9.02
CA GLN A 234 -11.27 -18.93 8.37
C GLN A 234 -11.30 -20.19 9.24
N THR A 235 -10.68 -20.15 10.43
CA THR A 235 -10.58 -21.33 11.29
C THR A 235 -11.91 -21.72 11.90
N LEU A 236 -12.17 -23.03 11.93
CA LEU A 236 -13.31 -23.59 12.65
C LEU A 236 -12.92 -23.75 14.12
N LYS A 237 -13.67 -23.13 15.03
CA LYS A 237 -13.57 -23.42 16.46
C LYS A 237 -14.06 -24.84 16.69
N GLN A 238 -13.15 -25.77 16.99
CA GLN A 238 -13.55 -27.00 17.67
C GLN A 238 -13.79 -26.64 19.13
N ASN A 239 -15.02 -26.21 19.45
CA ASN A 239 -15.70 -26.32 20.75
C ASN A 239 -16.90 -25.36 20.78
N GLY A 240 -18.11 -25.92 20.56
CA GLY A 240 -19.37 -25.18 20.60
C GLY A 240 -20.65 -26.03 20.65
N ASP A 241 -20.71 -27.20 19.99
CA ASP A 241 -21.99 -27.93 19.80
C ASP A 241 -21.95 -29.42 20.22
N GLU A 242 -21.46 -29.74 21.43
CA GLU A 242 -21.64 -31.10 22.02
C GLU A 242 -22.45 -31.12 23.32
N ASN A 243 -23.09 -30.00 23.72
CA ASN A 243 -23.91 -29.94 24.95
C ASN A 243 -25.33 -29.39 24.73
N GLN A 244 -26.03 -29.82 23.67
CA GLN A 244 -27.49 -29.60 23.54
C GLN A 244 -28.32 -30.84 23.15
N THR A 245 -27.76 -32.05 23.22
CA THR A 245 -28.57 -33.26 23.02
C THR A 245 -28.18 -34.37 23.98
N LYS A 246 -28.56 -34.21 25.24
CA LYS A 246 -28.93 -35.32 26.13
C LYS A 246 -30.13 -34.91 26.97
#